data_AF-A0A968TW85-F1
#
_entry.id   AF-A0A968TW85-F1
#
_cell.length_a   1.000
_cell.length_b   1.000
_cell.length_c   1.000
_cell.angle_alpha   90.00
_cell.angle_beta   90.00
_cell.angle_gamma   90.00
#
_symmetry.space_group_name_H-M   'P 1'
#
loop_
_entity.id
_entity.type
_entity.pdbx_description
1 polymer ?
#
loop_
_entity_poly.entity_id
_entity_poly.type
_entity_poly.pdbx_seq_one_letter_code
_entity_poly.pdbx_strand_id
1 'polypeptide(L)'
;MSDLPQPGTTAELLCLHRGRASLRAQIPAHGRIIVVRTRIGNDSPIEGELFAVQVTSSWTYKRTAYVSGDVTSTWLDLARLELAPLRLFPLGPRDPGQGSWGEDLPREITTELLRMGSREVYEMEQVLPETNTKRRYDDDPIVEAAELAAAGDVGEAEALLADLLAVDLRCLDAHAHLGNLEFESDWPDALDRAIRHYRIGVAIGDAALGEGFAGLLPWGLVDNRPFLRCLHGLGLSCWRAGDPKTALGIFRRLLLLNPTDNQGVRILWPEVAAGLPWRDDD
;
A
#
# COMPACT_ATOMS: atom_id res chain seq x y z
N MET A 1 10.42 -8.67 -35.03
CA MET A 1 10.14 -7.25 -34.70
C MET A 1 10.56 -7.03 -33.26
N SER A 2 11.01 -5.83 -32.89
CA SER A 2 11.43 -5.56 -31.51
C SER A 2 10.18 -5.48 -30.62
N ASP A 3 10.06 -6.33 -29.61
CA ASP A 3 8.98 -6.27 -28.59
C ASP A 3 9.21 -5.13 -27.58
N LEU A 4 9.87 -4.05 -28.02
CA LEU A 4 10.05 -2.84 -27.24
C LEU A 4 9.16 -1.74 -27.81
N PRO A 5 8.67 -0.83 -26.95
CA PRO A 5 8.05 0.41 -27.39
C PRO A 5 8.91 1.13 -28.43
N GLN A 6 8.27 1.63 -29.48
CA GLN A 6 8.97 2.28 -30.60
C GLN A 6 9.10 3.79 -30.36
N PRO A 7 10.22 4.42 -30.77
CA PRO A 7 10.34 5.88 -30.72
C PRO A 7 9.15 6.58 -31.41
N GLY A 8 8.65 7.65 -30.78
CA GLY A 8 7.48 8.40 -31.25
C GLY A 8 6.13 7.82 -30.82
N THR A 9 6.09 6.68 -30.12
CA THR A 9 4.86 6.09 -29.59
C THR A 9 4.68 6.39 -28.11
N THR A 10 3.44 6.34 -27.64
CA THR A 10 3.12 6.27 -26.21
C THR A 10 3.02 4.81 -25.80
N ALA A 11 3.71 4.42 -24.73
CA ALA A 11 3.62 3.07 -24.17
C ALA A 11 3.07 3.11 -22.75
N GLU A 12 2.17 2.19 -22.45
CA GLU A 12 1.66 1.98 -21.10
C GLU A 12 2.44 0.85 -20.43
N LEU A 13 2.91 1.11 -19.22
CA LEU A 13 3.81 0.25 -18.46
C LEU A 13 3.36 0.15 -17.01
N LEU A 14 3.67 -0.96 -16.36
CA LEU A 14 3.51 -1.12 -14.91
C LEU A 14 4.84 -0.80 -14.23
N CYS A 15 4.84 0.08 -13.23
CA CYS A 15 6.01 0.35 -12.41
C CYS A 15 6.23 -0.79 -11.41
N LEU A 16 7.40 -1.43 -11.48
CA LEU A 16 7.83 -2.48 -10.55
C LEU A 16 8.80 -1.97 -9.49
N HIS A 17 9.60 -0.96 -9.84
CA HIS A 17 10.48 -0.29 -8.88
C HIS A 17 10.82 1.12 -9.34
N ARG A 18 10.67 2.09 -8.43
CA ARG A 18 11.05 3.48 -8.63
C ARG A 18 12.48 3.71 -8.11
N GLY A 19 13.43 3.79 -9.03
CA GLY A 19 14.80 4.20 -8.71
C GLY A 19 14.99 5.71 -8.77
N ARG A 20 16.20 6.18 -8.40
CA ARG A 20 16.55 7.61 -8.40
C ARG A 20 16.56 8.30 -9.77
N ALA A 21 16.82 7.56 -10.84
CA ALA A 21 16.97 8.10 -12.20
C ALA A 21 16.35 7.20 -13.29
N SER A 22 15.65 6.15 -12.88
CA SER A 22 15.03 5.20 -13.78
C SER A 22 13.95 4.40 -13.07
N LEU A 23 13.00 3.91 -13.84
CA LEU A 23 11.97 2.98 -13.39
C LEU A 23 12.32 1.59 -13.91
N ARG A 24 12.22 0.57 -13.06
CA ARG A 24 12.06 -0.81 -13.53
C ARG A 24 10.57 -1.01 -13.79
N ALA A 25 10.23 -1.40 -15.01
CA ALA A 25 8.85 -1.49 -15.43
C ALA A 25 8.57 -2.80 -16.17
N GLN A 26 7.31 -3.20 -16.20
CA GLN A 26 6.83 -4.34 -16.96
C GLN A 26 5.93 -3.86 -18.10
N ILE A 27 6.04 -4.50 -19.26
CA ILE A 27 5.08 -4.33 -20.35
C ILE A 27 3.90 -5.27 -20.08
N PRO A 28 2.68 -4.76 -19.78
CA PRO A 28 1.57 -5.61 -19.33
C PRO A 28 1.19 -6.70 -20.35
N ALA A 29 1.27 -6.40 -21.65
CA ALA A 29 0.84 -7.31 -22.71
C ALA A 29 1.60 -8.65 -22.77
N HIS A 30 2.85 -8.71 -22.27
CA HIS A 30 3.68 -9.91 -22.38
C HIS A 30 4.69 -10.07 -21.22
N GLY A 31 4.53 -9.31 -20.14
CA GLY A 31 5.30 -9.45 -18.90
C GLY A 31 6.79 -9.11 -19.00
N ARG A 32 7.28 -8.57 -20.12
CA ARG A 32 8.70 -8.27 -20.30
C ARG A 32 9.11 -7.11 -19.41
N ILE A 33 10.16 -7.34 -18.62
CA ILE A 33 10.77 -6.31 -17.77
C ILE A 33 11.70 -5.44 -18.62
N ILE A 34 11.57 -4.14 -18.46
CA ILE A 34 12.39 -3.11 -19.11
C ILE A 34 12.84 -2.06 -18.08
N VAL A 35 13.86 -1.29 -18.43
CA VAL A 35 14.28 -0.11 -17.66
C VAL A 35 13.89 1.14 -18.42
N VAL A 36 13.08 1.99 -17.80
CA VAL A 36 12.67 3.29 -18.35
C VAL A 36 13.57 4.37 -17.76
N ARG A 37 14.37 5.02 -18.61
CA ARG A 37 15.12 6.21 -18.25
C ARG A 37 14.22 7.42 -18.44
N THR A 38 13.94 8.10 -17.34
CA THR A 38 13.07 9.28 -17.31
C THR A 38 13.48 10.17 -16.15
N ARG A 39 13.05 11.44 -16.19
CA ARG A 39 13.22 12.33 -15.05
C ARG A 39 12.28 11.86 -13.94
N ILE A 40 12.83 11.54 -12.79
CA ILE A 40 12.07 11.16 -11.61
C ILE A 40 11.71 12.42 -10.81
N GLY A 41 10.42 12.59 -10.52
CA GLY A 41 9.87 13.69 -9.71
C GLY A 41 8.53 13.28 -9.09
N ASN A 42 7.80 14.24 -8.53
CA ASN A 42 6.55 13.98 -7.81
C ASN A 42 5.54 13.15 -8.64
N ASP A 43 5.33 13.53 -9.90
CA ASP A 43 4.36 12.89 -10.79
C ASP A 43 4.86 11.57 -11.41
N SER A 44 6.06 11.11 -11.05
CA SER A 44 6.57 9.82 -11.52
C SER A 44 5.87 8.68 -10.76
N PRO A 45 5.67 7.52 -11.41
CA PRO A 45 4.94 6.42 -10.82
C PRO A 45 5.68 5.81 -9.61
N ILE A 46 4.92 5.18 -8.73
CA ILE A 46 5.41 4.29 -7.68
C ILE A 46 5.08 2.83 -8.01
N GLU A 47 5.62 1.90 -7.25
CA GLU A 47 5.39 0.46 -7.36
C GLU A 47 3.89 0.13 -7.38
N GLY A 48 3.44 -0.58 -8.41
CA GLY A 48 2.04 -0.96 -8.60
C GLY A 48 1.20 0.01 -9.45
N GLU A 49 1.72 1.19 -9.78
CA GLU A 49 1.03 2.11 -10.71
C GLU A 49 1.31 1.77 -12.17
N LEU A 50 0.28 1.92 -12.99
CA LEU A 50 0.42 2.02 -14.43
C LEU A 50 0.80 3.45 -14.81
N PHE A 51 1.55 3.59 -15.89
CA PHE A 51 1.96 4.90 -16.39
C PHE A 51 2.13 4.89 -17.90
N ALA A 52 1.93 6.06 -18.50
CA ALA A 52 2.18 6.29 -19.91
C ALA A 52 3.53 7.00 -20.07
N VAL A 53 4.37 6.50 -20.98
CA VAL A 53 5.64 7.12 -21.35
C VAL A 53 5.65 7.48 -22.83
N GLN A 54 5.99 8.73 -23.14
CA GLN A 54 6.26 9.15 -24.52
C GLN A 54 7.68 8.73 -24.90
N VAL A 55 7.79 7.72 -25.75
CA VAL A 55 9.06 7.06 -26.05
C VAL A 55 9.91 7.92 -26.99
N THR A 56 11.12 8.25 -26.56
CA THR A 56 12.12 8.98 -27.37
C THR A 56 13.14 8.04 -27.99
N SER A 57 13.50 6.96 -27.28
CA SER A 57 14.42 5.94 -27.79
C SER A 57 14.18 4.59 -27.12
N SER A 58 14.51 3.51 -27.82
CA SER A 58 14.53 2.16 -27.26
C SER A 58 15.74 1.40 -27.76
N TRP A 59 16.37 0.63 -26.88
CA TRP A 59 17.56 -0.16 -27.20
C TRP A 59 17.69 -1.36 -26.27
N THR A 60 18.52 -2.32 -26.65
CA THR A 60 18.91 -3.42 -25.77
C THR A 60 20.42 -3.32 -25.54
N TYR A 61 20.84 -3.37 -24.28
CA TYR A 61 22.25 -3.46 -23.91
C TYR A 61 22.47 -4.70 -23.07
N LYS A 62 23.37 -5.59 -23.52
CA LYS A 62 23.51 -6.96 -23.02
C LYS A 62 22.15 -7.68 -23.06
N ARG A 63 21.59 -8.05 -21.91
CA ARG A 63 20.28 -8.71 -21.79
C ARG A 63 19.17 -7.78 -21.31
N THR A 64 19.50 -6.52 -21.02
CA THR A 64 18.56 -5.56 -20.45
C THR A 64 17.99 -4.71 -21.57
N ALA A 65 16.66 -4.59 -21.57
CA ALA A 65 15.94 -3.77 -22.52
C ALA A 65 15.63 -2.41 -21.90
N TYR A 66 15.84 -1.35 -22.69
CA TYR A 66 15.73 0.02 -22.22
C TYR A 66 14.78 0.81 -23.11
N VAL A 67 14.08 1.73 -22.45
CA VAL A 67 13.31 2.80 -23.05
C VAL A 67 13.77 4.11 -22.42
N SER A 68 13.88 5.17 -23.20
CA SER A 68 13.96 6.53 -22.68
C SER A 68 12.71 7.29 -23.10
N GLY A 69 12.22 8.17 -22.24
CA GLY A 69 11.03 8.96 -22.53
C GLY A 69 10.56 9.76 -21.33
N ASP A 70 9.53 10.57 -21.55
CA ASP A 70 8.89 11.38 -20.52
C ASP A 70 7.62 10.70 -20.04
N VAL A 71 7.47 10.56 -18.73
CA VAL A 71 6.21 10.10 -18.14
C VAL A 71 5.16 11.19 -18.34
N THR A 72 4.03 10.84 -18.94
CA THR A 72 2.95 11.79 -19.25
C THR A 72 1.76 11.67 -18.30
N SER A 73 1.56 10.50 -17.70
CA SER A 73 0.49 10.24 -16.74
C SER A 73 0.77 8.98 -15.93
N THR A 74 0.20 8.92 -14.72
CA THR A 74 0.24 7.79 -13.80
C THR A 74 -1.17 7.51 -13.29
N TRP A 75 -1.50 6.24 -13.06
CA TRP A 75 -2.79 5.83 -12.51
C TRP A 75 -2.73 4.43 -11.90
N LEU A 76 -3.71 4.13 -11.06
CA LEU A 76 -3.97 2.78 -10.56
C LEU A 76 -5.16 2.17 -11.32
N ASP A 77 -5.00 0.94 -11.81
CA ASP A 77 -6.09 0.18 -12.44
C ASP A 77 -5.99 -1.30 -12.04
N LEU A 78 -6.55 -1.64 -10.88
CA LEU A 78 -6.52 -3.02 -10.38
C LEU A 78 -7.22 -4.01 -11.31
N ALA A 79 -8.24 -3.58 -12.06
CA ALA A 79 -8.96 -4.44 -12.99
C ALA A 79 -8.05 -4.88 -14.14
N ARG A 80 -7.22 -3.97 -14.67
CA ARG A 80 -6.23 -4.29 -15.71
C ARG A 80 -5.03 -5.07 -15.20
N LEU A 81 -4.74 -5.02 -13.90
CA LEU A 81 -3.68 -5.83 -13.29
C LEU A 81 -4.10 -7.28 -13.07
N GLU A 82 -5.38 -7.61 -13.20
CA GLU A 82 -5.93 -8.97 -13.09
C GLU A 82 -5.45 -9.72 -11.83
N LEU A 83 -5.26 -8.99 -10.73
CA LEU A 83 -4.80 -9.57 -9.47
C LEU A 83 -5.89 -10.46 -8.87
N ALA A 84 -5.55 -11.71 -8.56
CA ALA A 84 -6.45 -12.59 -7.83
C ALA A 84 -6.72 -11.99 -6.43
N PRO A 85 -8.00 -11.76 -6.04
CA PRO A 85 -8.32 -11.23 -4.71
C PRO A 85 -7.71 -12.09 -3.60
N LEU A 86 -7.29 -11.45 -2.51
CA LEU A 86 -6.83 -12.16 -1.31
C LEU A 86 -7.95 -13.03 -0.76
N ARG A 87 -7.62 -14.20 -0.23
CA ARG A 87 -8.60 -15.06 0.43
C ARG A 87 -8.99 -14.47 1.79
N LEU A 88 -10.23 -14.74 2.20
CA LEU A 88 -10.73 -14.48 3.55
C LEU A 88 -11.09 -15.80 4.22
N PHE A 89 -10.51 -16.04 5.39
CA PHE A 89 -10.77 -17.23 6.19
C PHE A 89 -11.75 -16.88 7.31
N PRO A 90 -13.00 -17.39 7.30
CA PRO A 90 -13.96 -17.13 8.37
C PRO A 90 -13.61 -17.89 9.65
N LEU A 91 -13.76 -17.26 10.81
CA LEU A 91 -13.47 -17.83 12.13
C LEU A 91 -14.71 -17.91 13.05
N GLY A 92 -15.88 -17.54 12.55
CA GLY A 92 -17.14 -17.52 13.27
C GLY A 92 -17.57 -16.11 13.69
N PRO A 93 -18.85 -15.98 14.06
CA PRO A 93 -19.41 -14.71 14.48
C PRO A 93 -18.89 -14.28 15.84
N ARG A 94 -18.70 -12.98 16.01
CA ARG A 94 -18.38 -12.37 17.29
C ARG A 94 -19.26 -11.14 17.52
N ASP A 95 -19.73 -11.02 18.76
CA ASP A 95 -20.52 -9.88 19.22
C ASP A 95 -19.57 -8.82 19.82
N PRO A 96 -19.42 -7.64 19.19
CA PRO A 96 -18.63 -6.54 19.76
C PRO A 96 -19.23 -5.99 21.05
N GLY A 97 -20.51 -6.24 21.35
CA GLY A 97 -21.13 -5.89 22.62
C GLY A 97 -20.77 -6.82 23.78
N GLN A 98 -19.99 -7.90 23.54
CA GLN A 98 -19.58 -8.87 24.54
C GLN A 98 -18.04 -8.95 24.65
N GLY A 99 -17.52 -8.73 25.86
CA GLY A 99 -16.08 -8.72 26.15
C GLY A 99 -15.44 -7.32 26.06
N SER A 100 -14.11 -7.23 26.25
CA SER A 100 -13.35 -5.98 26.10
C SER A 100 -12.95 -5.80 24.63
N TRP A 101 -13.81 -5.12 23.86
CA TRP A 101 -13.57 -4.72 22.47
C TRP A 101 -13.69 -3.20 22.37
N GLY A 102 -12.56 -2.50 22.41
CA GLY A 102 -12.57 -1.04 22.26
C GLY A 102 -13.22 -0.31 23.42
N GLU A 103 -12.55 -0.34 24.57
CA GLU A 103 -12.85 0.60 25.65
C GLU A 103 -12.56 2.02 25.13
N ASP A 104 -13.46 2.96 25.45
CA ASP A 104 -13.34 4.39 25.11
C ASP A 104 -13.33 4.74 23.60
N LEU A 105 -13.99 3.94 22.75
CA LEU A 105 -14.25 4.35 21.37
C LEU A 105 -15.12 5.62 21.29
N PRO A 106 -14.98 6.43 20.21
CA PRO A 106 -15.84 7.58 19.98
C PRO A 106 -17.32 7.17 19.98
N ARG A 107 -18.18 7.98 20.61
CA ARG A 107 -19.60 7.64 20.84
C ARG A 107 -20.33 7.20 19.57
N GLU A 108 -20.08 7.87 18.45
CA GLU A 108 -20.69 7.54 17.16
C GLU A 108 -20.27 6.16 16.64
N ILE A 109 -19.01 5.79 16.81
CA ILE A 109 -18.46 4.49 16.44
C ILE A 109 -19.05 3.40 17.34
N THR A 110 -19.07 3.62 18.66
CA THR A 110 -19.69 2.69 19.62
C THR A 110 -21.15 2.43 19.31
N THR A 111 -21.92 3.49 19.02
CA THR A 111 -23.34 3.37 18.67
C THR A 111 -23.53 2.54 17.42
N GLU A 112 -22.68 2.75 16.41
CA GLU A 112 -22.74 1.98 15.18
C GLU A 112 -22.33 0.52 15.35
N LEU A 113 -21.25 0.25 16.06
CA LEU A 113 -20.78 -1.10 16.34
C LEU A 113 -21.86 -1.94 17.03
N LEU A 114 -22.53 -1.36 18.03
CA LEU A 114 -23.63 -2.02 18.75
C LEU A 114 -24.84 -2.25 17.85
N ARG A 115 -25.17 -1.31 16.95
CA ARG A 115 -26.25 -1.45 15.97
C ARG A 115 -25.98 -2.56 14.96
N MET A 116 -24.71 -2.74 14.57
CA MET A 116 -24.31 -3.83 13.67
C MET A 116 -24.40 -5.20 14.33
N GLY A 117 -24.19 -5.28 15.65
CA GLY A 117 -24.29 -6.50 16.43
C GLY A 117 -23.25 -7.57 16.03
N SER A 118 -23.64 -8.83 16.25
CA SER A 118 -22.82 -10.01 15.96
C SER A 118 -22.52 -10.16 14.47
N ARG A 119 -21.25 -10.34 14.13
CA ARG A 119 -20.78 -10.43 12.74
C ARG A 119 -19.56 -11.33 12.61
N GLU A 120 -19.34 -11.83 11.40
CA GLU A 120 -18.28 -12.78 11.09
C GLU A 120 -16.89 -12.16 11.28
N VAL A 121 -15.98 -12.89 11.93
CA VAL A 121 -14.56 -12.56 12.03
C VAL A 121 -13.81 -13.24 10.88
N TYR A 122 -12.92 -12.49 10.23
CA TYR A 122 -12.06 -13.02 9.18
C TYR A 122 -10.58 -12.82 9.50
N GLU A 123 -9.77 -13.77 9.05
CA GLU A 123 -8.35 -13.59 8.80
C GLU A 123 -8.14 -13.46 7.30
N MET A 124 -7.47 -12.40 6.87
CA MET A 124 -7.10 -12.19 5.48
C MET A 124 -5.88 -13.06 5.13
N GLU A 125 -5.76 -13.50 3.88
CA GLU A 125 -4.56 -14.17 3.40
C GLU A 125 -3.33 -13.27 3.49
N GLN A 126 -2.26 -13.81 4.08
CA GLN A 126 -0.93 -13.24 3.97
C GLN A 126 -0.29 -13.62 2.64
N VAL A 127 0.20 -12.61 1.92
CA VAL A 127 1.06 -12.78 0.74
C VAL A 127 2.47 -12.30 1.09
N LEU A 128 3.40 -13.24 1.15
CA LEU A 128 4.82 -12.98 1.41
C LEU A 128 5.65 -13.65 0.30
N PRO A 129 6.05 -12.89 -0.73
CA PRO A 129 6.78 -13.46 -1.86
C PRO A 129 8.18 -13.93 -1.47
N GLU A 130 8.58 -15.10 -1.95
CA GLU A 130 9.98 -15.50 -1.93
C GLU A 130 10.77 -14.62 -2.90
N THR A 131 11.87 -14.02 -2.44
CA THR A 131 12.77 -13.29 -3.35
C THR A 131 13.96 -14.17 -3.73
N ASN A 132 14.51 -13.93 -4.91
CA ASN A 132 15.63 -14.69 -5.47
C ASN A 132 17.00 -14.33 -4.86
N THR A 133 17.01 -13.56 -3.77
CA THR A 133 18.23 -13.22 -3.06
C THR A 133 18.70 -14.46 -2.29
N LYS A 134 20.02 -14.64 -2.11
CA LYS A 134 20.61 -15.79 -1.42
C LYS A 134 20.30 -15.74 0.09
N ARG A 135 19.03 -15.73 0.47
CA ARG A 135 18.55 -15.66 1.85
C ARG A 135 18.73 -17.00 2.54
N ARG A 136 18.86 -16.96 3.86
CA ARG A 136 18.63 -18.16 4.66
C ARG A 136 17.14 -18.46 4.59
N TYR A 137 16.81 -19.74 4.66
CA TYR A 137 15.47 -20.28 4.41
C TYR A 137 14.40 -19.83 5.43
N ASP A 138 14.80 -19.04 6.46
CA ASP A 138 13.97 -18.65 7.60
C ASP A 138 13.82 -17.12 7.78
N ASP A 139 14.41 -16.29 6.92
CA ASP A 139 14.39 -14.83 7.11
C ASP A 139 13.13 -14.21 6.45
N ASP A 140 12.23 -13.65 7.27
CA ASP A 140 11.05 -12.90 6.82
C ASP A 140 11.51 -11.59 6.12
N PRO A 141 11.23 -11.41 4.81
CA PRO A 141 11.62 -10.22 4.06
C PRO A 141 11.13 -8.90 4.65
N ILE A 142 9.97 -8.89 5.31
CA ILE A 142 9.38 -7.69 5.87
C ILE A 142 10.11 -7.31 7.17
N VAL A 143 10.46 -8.31 7.98
CA VAL A 143 11.28 -8.10 9.18
C VAL A 143 12.66 -7.58 8.78
N GLU A 144 13.30 -8.18 7.77
CA GLU A 144 14.58 -7.73 7.23
C GLU A 144 14.50 -6.27 6.75
N ALA A 145 13.47 -5.91 5.98
CA ALA A 145 13.28 -4.53 5.52
C ALA A 145 13.09 -3.55 6.68
N ALA A 146 12.34 -3.94 7.71
CA ALA A 146 12.15 -3.11 8.91
C ALA A 146 13.45 -2.94 9.71
N GLU A 147 14.27 -3.98 9.83
CA GLU A 147 15.58 -3.93 10.48
C GLU A 147 16.57 -3.05 9.72
N LEU A 148 16.60 -3.15 8.38
CA LEU A 148 17.40 -2.28 7.52
C LEU A 148 17.01 -0.81 7.69
N ALA A 149 15.70 -0.51 7.66
CA ALA A 149 15.20 0.83 7.88
C ALA A 149 15.58 1.37 9.27
N ALA A 150 15.41 0.56 10.32
CA ALA A 150 15.79 0.92 11.69
C ALA A 150 17.30 1.14 11.86
N ALA A 151 18.13 0.46 11.07
CA ALA A 151 19.58 0.67 11.02
C ALA A 151 20.00 1.92 10.22
N GLY A 152 19.06 2.57 9.52
CA GLY A 152 19.30 3.73 8.66
C GLY A 152 19.59 3.37 7.19
N ASP A 153 19.55 2.08 6.83
CA ASP A 153 19.75 1.56 5.48
C ASP A 153 18.45 1.62 4.64
N VAL A 154 17.78 2.78 4.66
CA VAL A 154 16.45 3.00 4.07
C VAL A 154 16.40 2.60 2.59
N GLY A 155 17.44 2.91 1.81
CA GLY A 155 17.46 2.56 0.39
C GLY A 155 17.51 1.06 0.10
N GLU A 156 18.13 0.27 0.99
CA GLU A 156 18.13 -1.20 0.87
C GLU A 156 16.78 -1.77 1.31
N ALA A 157 16.15 -1.19 2.34
CA ALA A 157 14.79 -1.53 2.74
C ALA A 157 13.77 -1.25 1.62
N GLU A 158 13.84 -0.08 0.98
CA GLU A 158 12.99 0.28 -0.15
C GLU A 158 13.18 -0.69 -1.33
N ALA A 159 14.42 -0.99 -1.70
CA ALA A 159 14.72 -1.91 -2.79
C ALA A 159 14.18 -3.33 -2.51
N LEU A 160 14.32 -3.79 -1.26
CA LEU A 160 13.78 -5.06 -0.80
C LEU A 160 12.25 -5.11 -0.93
N LEU A 161 11.55 -4.11 -0.39
CA LEU A 161 10.09 -4.04 -0.44
C LEU A 161 9.58 -3.94 -1.88
N ALA A 162 10.25 -3.16 -2.73
CA ALA A 162 9.92 -3.06 -4.15
C ALA A 162 10.14 -4.38 -4.90
N ASP A 163 11.19 -5.15 -4.55
CA ASP A 163 11.41 -6.48 -5.13
C ASP A 163 10.31 -7.47 -4.72
N LEU A 164 9.74 -7.37 -3.50
CA LEU A 164 8.56 -8.15 -3.11
C LEU A 164 7.35 -7.81 -3.99
N LEU A 165 7.07 -6.51 -4.16
CA LEU A 165 5.98 -6.03 -5.00
C LEU A 165 6.16 -6.40 -6.48
N ALA A 166 7.41 -6.46 -6.96
CA ALA A 166 7.71 -6.92 -8.31
C ALA A 166 7.42 -8.42 -8.52
N VAL A 167 7.37 -9.23 -7.46
CA VAL A 167 7.00 -10.65 -7.50
C VAL A 167 5.49 -10.81 -7.34
N ASP A 168 4.89 -10.18 -6.33
CA ASP A 168 3.44 -10.17 -6.12
C ASP A 168 2.99 -8.83 -5.52
N LEU A 169 2.28 -8.03 -6.33
CA LEU A 169 1.73 -6.75 -5.90
C LEU A 169 0.74 -6.87 -4.74
N ARG A 170 0.22 -8.07 -4.47
CA ARG A 170 -0.72 -8.34 -3.37
C ARG A 170 -0.04 -8.42 -1.99
N CYS A 171 1.29 -8.29 -1.92
CA CYS A 171 2.00 -8.15 -0.66
C CYS A 171 1.64 -6.81 0.03
N LEU A 172 0.54 -6.81 0.78
CA LEU A 172 0.04 -5.61 1.46
C LEU A 172 1.06 -5.04 2.46
N ASP A 173 1.88 -5.90 3.07
CA ASP A 173 2.84 -5.44 4.07
C ASP A 173 3.97 -4.64 3.41
N ALA A 174 4.35 -5.00 2.18
CA ALA A 174 5.31 -4.20 1.43
C ALA A 174 4.78 -2.80 1.10
N HIS A 175 3.50 -2.67 0.73
CA HIS A 175 2.85 -1.37 0.55
C HIS A 175 2.78 -0.57 1.85
N ALA A 176 2.42 -1.22 2.96
CA ALA A 176 2.36 -0.57 4.27
C ALA A 176 3.74 -0.04 4.68
N HIS A 177 4.79 -0.84 4.54
CA HIS A 177 6.14 -0.46 4.91
C HIS A 177 6.75 0.60 4.00
N LEU A 178 6.56 0.53 2.66
CA LEU A 178 6.95 1.62 1.76
C LEU A 178 6.22 2.91 2.11
N GLY A 179 4.91 2.84 2.40
CA GLY A 179 4.15 3.99 2.86
C GLY A 179 4.69 4.60 4.15
N ASN A 180 5.14 3.78 5.11
CA ASN A 180 5.73 4.26 6.36
C ASN A 180 7.05 4.99 6.12
N LEU A 181 7.95 4.41 5.30
CA LEU A 181 9.24 5.04 4.96
C LEU A 181 9.04 6.40 4.29
N GLU A 182 8.07 6.49 3.38
CA GLU A 182 7.71 7.73 2.73
C GLU A 182 7.05 8.74 3.68
N PHE A 183 6.21 8.27 4.61
CA PHE A 183 5.58 9.13 5.61
C PHE A 183 6.60 9.76 6.56
N GLU A 184 7.63 9.01 6.97
CA GLU A 184 8.71 9.48 7.84
C GLU A 184 9.75 10.36 7.12
N SER A 185 9.73 10.37 5.79
CA SER A 185 10.70 11.10 4.99
C SER A 185 10.41 12.61 4.90
N ASP A 186 11.48 13.41 5.00
CA ASP A 186 11.42 14.87 4.83
C ASP A 186 11.41 15.35 3.38
N TRP A 187 11.42 14.44 2.40
CA TRP A 187 11.36 14.84 0.99
C TRP A 187 10.04 15.56 0.68
N PRO A 188 10.06 16.68 -0.09
CA PRO A 188 8.86 17.50 -0.32
C PRO A 188 7.65 16.76 -0.89
N ASP A 189 7.87 15.63 -1.55
CA ASP A 189 6.85 14.82 -2.22
C ASP A 189 6.61 13.45 -1.57
N ALA A 190 7.23 13.19 -0.42
CA ALA A 190 7.14 11.91 0.28
C ALA A 190 5.72 11.63 0.79
N LEU A 191 5.02 12.65 1.32
CA LEU A 191 3.64 12.48 1.79
C LEU A 191 2.68 12.03 0.68
N ASP A 192 2.84 12.55 -0.54
CA ASP A 192 2.04 12.09 -1.69
C ASP A 192 2.35 10.62 -2.04
N ARG A 193 3.63 10.23 -2.03
CA ARG A 193 4.04 8.83 -2.25
C ARG A 193 3.52 7.90 -1.17
N ALA A 194 3.58 8.30 0.10
CA ALA A 194 3.02 7.56 1.21
C ALA A 194 1.52 7.29 0.99
N ILE A 195 0.75 8.34 0.68
CA ILE A 195 -0.67 8.23 0.35
C ILE A 195 -0.90 7.23 -0.78
N ARG A 196 -0.10 7.28 -1.85
CA ARG A 196 -0.26 6.38 -2.98
C ARG A 196 0.04 4.91 -2.61
N HIS A 197 1.12 4.63 -1.89
CA HIS A 197 1.42 3.26 -1.42
C HIS A 197 0.28 2.70 -0.56
N TYR A 198 -0.18 3.47 0.43
CA TYR A 198 -1.29 3.04 1.27
C TYR A 198 -2.59 2.84 0.47
N ARG A 199 -2.89 3.73 -0.49
CA ARG A 199 -4.07 3.60 -1.37
C ARG A 199 -4.03 2.32 -2.20
N ILE A 200 -2.87 1.94 -2.73
CA ILE A 200 -2.73 0.68 -3.48
C ILE A 200 -3.00 -0.50 -2.56
N GLY A 201 -2.38 -0.54 -1.38
CA GLY A 201 -2.60 -1.60 -0.40
C GLY A 201 -4.06 -1.70 0.06
N VAL A 202 -4.72 -0.56 0.34
CA VAL A 202 -6.16 -0.52 0.66
C VAL A 202 -6.99 -1.02 -0.50
N ALA A 203 -6.72 -0.57 -1.74
CA ALA A 203 -7.51 -0.98 -2.90
C ALA A 203 -7.42 -2.49 -3.17
N ILE A 204 -6.25 -3.10 -2.98
CA ILE A 204 -6.05 -4.55 -3.10
C ILE A 204 -6.82 -5.30 -2.00
N GLY A 205 -6.73 -4.85 -0.75
CA GLY A 205 -7.51 -5.45 0.34
C GLY A 205 -9.01 -5.29 0.15
N ASP A 206 -9.46 -4.14 -0.36
CA ASP A 206 -10.88 -3.86 -0.64
C ASP A 206 -11.44 -4.77 -1.74
N ALA A 207 -10.63 -5.10 -2.75
CA ALA A 207 -11.00 -6.06 -3.76
C ALA A 207 -11.27 -7.47 -3.18
N ALA A 208 -10.61 -7.83 -2.07
CA ALA A 208 -10.86 -9.07 -1.35
C ALA A 208 -12.11 -9.01 -0.44
N LEU A 209 -12.32 -7.88 0.23
CA LEU A 209 -13.47 -7.68 1.12
C LEU A 209 -14.80 -7.60 0.36
N GLY A 210 -14.78 -6.97 -0.82
CA GLY A 210 -15.98 -6.73 -1.62
C GLY A 210 -16.83 -5.56 -1.11
N GLU A 211 -17.77 -5.13 -1.95
CA GLU A 211 -18.68 -4.03 -1.62
C GLU A 211 -19.60 -4.41 -0.44
N GLY A 212 -19.76 -3.49 0.51
CA GLY A 212 -20.65 -3.69 1.66
C GLY A 212 -20.13 -4.67 2.72
N PHE A 213 -18.83 -5.01 2.69
CA PHE A 213 -18.22 -5.85 3.73
C PHE A 213 -18.54 -5.33 5.14
N ALA A 214 -19.10 -6.20 5.97
CA ALA A 214 -19.54 -5.89 7.33
C ALA A 214 -18.91 -6.81 8.39
N GLY A 215 -17.86 -7.55 8.04
CA GLY A 215 -17.13 -8.42 8.97
C GLY A 215 -16.14 -7.66 9.85
N LEU A 216 -15.44 -8.41 10.70
CA LEU A 216 -14.34 -7.93 11.55
C LEU A 216 -13.00 -8.43 11.03
N LEU A 217 -11.97 -7.59 11.17
CA LEU A 217 -10.57 -7.93 10.96
C LEU A 217 -9.78 -7.58 12.25
N PRO A 218 -9.84 -8.43 13.29
CA PRO A 218 -9.11 -8.17 14.53
C PRO A 218 -7.60 -8.15 14.31
N TRP A 219 -6.91 -7.21 14.98
CA TRP A 219 -5.44 -7.11 14.98
C TRP A 219 -4.71 -8.36 15.51
N GLY A 220 -5.38 -9.12 16.40
CA GLY A 220 -4.83 -10.34 16.98
C GLY A 220 -4.60 -11.46 15.96
N LEU A 221 -5.28 -11.41 14.83
CA LEU A 221 -5.05 -12.26 13.67
C LEU A 221 -3.98 -11.57 12.83
N VAL A 222 -2.77 -12.13 12.84
CA VAL A 222 -1.55 -11.43 12.40
C VAL A 222 -1.60 -11.04 10.93
N ASP A 223 -2.29 -11.84 10.11
CA ASP A 223 -2.39 -11.64 8.67
C ASP A 223 -3.34 -10.49 8.29
N ASN A 224 -4.14 -9.98 9.24
CA ASN A 224 -4.94 -8.78 9.04
C ASN A 224 -4.12 -7.48 9.14
N ARG A 225 -2.98 -7.52 9.85
CA ARG A 225 -2.19 -6.31 10.19
C ARG A 225 -1.73 -5.53 8.97
N PRO A 226 -1.26 -6.14 7.87
CA PRO A 226 -0.85 -5.40 6.68
C PRO A 226 -1.96 -4.49 6.12
N PHE A 227 -3.18 -5.03 5.97
CA PHE A 227 -4.32 -4.24 5.48
C PHE A 227 -4.71 -3.12 6.46
N LEU A 228 -4.75 -3.44 7.76
CA LEU A 228 -5.05 -2.46 8.79
C LEU A 228 -4.01 -1.33 8.83
N ARG A 229 -2.71 -1.64 8.66
CA ARG A 229 -1.64 -0.65 8.56
C ARG A 229 -1.80 0.25 7.35
N CYS A 230 -2.15 -0.29 6.18
CA CYS A 230 -2.46 0.52 5.01
C CYS A 230 -3.61 1.50 5.27
N LEU A 231 -4.71 1.06 5.89
CA LEU A 231 -5.80 1.96 6.29
C LEU A 231 -5.34 3.03 7.27
N HIS A 232 -4.58 2.63 8.29
CA HIS A 232 -4.07 3.56 9.31
C HIS A 232 -3.17 4.64 8.71
N GLY A 233 -2.14 4.22 7.98
CA GLY A 233 -1.22 5.13 7.32
C GLY A 233 -1.91 6.06 6.32
N LEU A 234 -2.91 5.56 5.58
CA LEU A 234 -3.72 6.40 4.70
C LEU A 234 -4.50 7.48 5.48
N GLY A 235 -5.11 7.11 6.60
CA GLY A 235 -5.84 8.02 7.47
C GLY A 235 -4.93 9.12 8.04
N LEU A 236 -3.78 8.75 8.61
CA LEU A 236 -2.77 9.69 9.11
C LEU A 236 -2.28 10.61 7.99
N SER A 237 -1.99 10.05 6.81
CA SER A 237 -1.49 10.83 5.67
C SER A 237 -2.51 11.82 5.14
N CYS A 238 -3.80 11.45 5.10
CA CYS A 238 -4.89 12.38 4.77
C CYS A 238 -5.00 13.50 5.80
N TRP A 239 -4.87 13.19 7.09
CA TRP A 239 -4.90 14.21 8.15
C TRP A 239 -3.72 15.17 8.03
N ARG A 240 -2.50 14.66 7.85
CA ARG A 240 -1.28 15.44 7.61
C ARG A 240 -1.35 16.30 6.35
N ALA A 241 -2.03 15.82 5.31
CA ALA A 241 -2.28 16.59 4.08
C ALA A 241 -3.37 17.67 4.23
N GLY A 242 -3.97 17.83 5.43
CA GLY A 242 -5.01 18.82 5.68
C GLY A 242 -6.41 18.40 5.23
N ASP A 243 -6.67 17.11 5.07
CA ASP A 243 -7.99 16.53 4.75
C ASP A 243 -8.55 15.70 5.92
N PRO A 244 -8.96 16.34 7.03
CA PRO A 244 -9.50 15.66 8.20
C PRO A 244 -10.81 14.92 7.91
N LYS A 245 -11.57 15.36 6.90
CA LYS A 245 -12.83 14.70 6.52
C LYS A 245 -12.56 13.30 5.96
N THR A 246 -11.62 13.19 5.03
CA THR A 246 -11.23 11.89 4.48
C THR A 246 -10.58 11.02 5.55
N ALA A 247 -9.71 11.62 6.38
CA ALA A 247 -9.08 10.91 7.51
C ALA A 247 -10.11 10.28 8.46
N LEU A 248 -11.12 11.03 8.90
CA LEU A 248 -12.20 10.51 9.78
C LEU A 248 -12.98 9.37 9.12
N GLY A 249 -13.24 9.45 7.81
CA GLY A 249 -13.90 8.38 7.08
C GLY A 249 -13.09 7.08 7.12
N ILE A 250 -11.76 7.18 6.93
CA ILE A 250 -10.83 6.06 6.99
C ILE A 250 -10.70 5.52 8.42
N PHE A 251 -10.53 6.40 9.40
CA PHE A 251 -10.45 6.05 10.82
C PHE A 251 -11.72 5.37 11.31
N ARG A 252 -12.89 5.88 10.94
CA ARG A 252 -14.17 5.23 11.22
C ARG A 252 -14.19 3.81 10.67
N ARG A 253 -13.79 3.64 9.41
CA ARG A 253 -13.72 2.32 8.77
C ARG A 253 -12.76 1.40 9.52
N LEU A 254 -11.57 1.87 9.89
CA LEU A 254 -10.59 1.10 10.63
C LEU A 254 -11.15 0.63 11.99
N LEU A 255 -11.78 1.52 12.75
CA LEU A 255 -12.39 1.19 14.05
C LEU A 255 -13.58 0.23 13.92
N LEU A 256 -14.31 0.27 12.81
CA LEU A 256 -15.41 -0.68 12.54
C LEU A 256 -14.90 -2.09 12.19
N LEU A 257 -13.73 -2.19 11.55
CA LEU A 257 -13.07 -3.46 11.22
C LEU A 257 -12.31 -4.04 12.41
N ASN A 258 -11.60 -3.18 13.16
CA ASN A 258 -10.74 -3.53 14.28
C ASN A 258 -11.08 -2.70 15.53
N PRO A 259 -12.18 -3.02 16.25
CA PRO A 259 -12.65 -2.19 17.38
C PRO A 259 -11.67 -2.11 18.55
N THR A 260 -10.77 -3.09 18.72
CA THR A 260 -9.73 -3.04 19.75
C THR A 260 -8.72 -1.92 19.52
N ASP A 261 -8.65 -1.42 18.27
CA ASP A 261 -7.86 -0.26 17.86
C ASP A 261 -6.43 -0.28 18.41
N ASN A 262 -5.73 -1.37 18.09
CA ASN A 262 -4.33 -1.55 18.45
C ASN A 262 -3.41 -0.50 17.81
N GLN A 263 -3.93 0.28 16.86
CA GLN A 263 -3.22 1.31 16.12
C GLN A 263 -3.36 2.68 16.79
N GLY A 264 -4.29 2.84 17.74
CA GLY A 264 -4.41 4.04 18.57
C GLY A 264 -5.25 5.16 17.95
N VAL A 265 -6.00 4.90 16.88
CA VAL A 265 -6.79 5.91 16.16
C VAL A 265 -7.86 6.57 17.03
N ARG A 266 -8.40 5.87 18.03
CA ARG A 266 -9.39 6.41 18.97
C ARG A 266 -8.86 7.62 19.75
N ILE A 267 -7.54 7.68 19.99
CA ILE A 267 -6.89 8.77 20.71
C ILE A 267 -6.80 10.01 19.81
N LEU A 268 -6.56 9.81 18.52
CA LEU A 268 -6.48 10.88 17.51
C LEU A 268 -7.85 11.44 17.13
N TRP A 269 -8.91 10.63 17.28
CA TRP A 269 -10.26 10.97 16.85
C TRP A 269 -10.75 12.36 17.28
N PRO A 270 -10.65 12.78 18.57
CA PRO A 270 -11.16 14.07 19.01
C PRO A 270 -10.49 15.25 18.31
N GLU A 271 -9.18 15.15 18.04
CA GLU A 271 -8.41 16.21 17.39
C GLU A 271 -8.77 16.34 15.91
N VAL A 272 -8.82 15.21 15.20
CA VAL A 272 -9.19 15.18 13.79
C VAL A 272 -10.65 15.64 13.62
N ALA A 273 -11.55 15.22 14.51
CA ALA A 273 -12.96 15.64 14.53
C ALA A 273 -13.14 17.14 14.83
N ALA A 274 -12.27 17.71 15.65
CA ALA A 274 -12.22 19.16 15.89
C ALA A 274 -11.56 19.94 14.74
N GLY A 275 -11.02 19.26 13.72
CA GLY A 275 -10.32 19.88 12.60
C GLY A 275 -8.97 20.48 13.01
N LEU A 276 -8.36 19.97 14.09
CA LEU A 276 -7.01 20.38 14.46
C LEU A 276 -6.03 19.89 13.38
N PRO A 277 -5.00 20.69 13.04
CA PRO A 277 -3.98 20.27 12.10
C PRO A 277 -3.07 19.20 12.73
N TRP A 278 -2.52 18.34 11.88
CA TRP A 278 -1.47 17.38 12.24
C TRP A 278 -0.28 18.05 12.94
N ARG A 279 0.30 17.36 13.93
CA ARG A 279 1.58 17.74 14.56
C ARG A 279 2.52 16.55 14.52
N ASP A 280 3.81 16.79 14.40
CA ASP A 280 4.83 15.72 14.33
C ASP A 280 5.01 14.95 15.66
N ASP A 281 4.34 15.39 16.74
CA ASP A 281 4.32 14.73 18.04
C ASP A 281 3.15 13.70 18.19
N ASP A 282 2.30 13.54 17.16
CA ASP A 282 1.12 12.65 17.12
C ASP A 282 1.40 11.34 16.34
#